data_AF-A0A8I0GSE2-F1
#
_entry.id   AF-A0A8I0GSE2-F1
#
_cell.length_a   1.000
_cell.length_b   1.000
_cell.length_c   1.000
_cell.angle_alpha   90.00
_cell.angle_beta   90.00
_cell.angle_gamma   90.00
#
_symmetry.space_group_name_H-M   'P 1'
#
loop_
_entity.id
_entity.type
_entity.pdbx_description
1 polymer ?
#
loop_
_entity_poly.entity_id
_entity_poly.type
_entity_poly.pdbx_seq_one_letter_code
_entity_poly.pdbx_strand_id
1 'polypeptide(L)'
;MRRPLWRGLLMGIAAMLLVAGAGWLYGRHAVPAPAVERMPSGGGPRSYGDAVARANAVLIGARQLAADHRGEWLFAERLANAHITRARLTGDVADYAAAQAALDHGFAVADRSAGPHQTQLALAMAMHRLTQAEAMADAIDHYAVRPEIEDLVELRLVRGDIAFYRGDIRGAVARYRTAGTDPADSRLALRLAEVAARTGRPDAALALIDDVERAARLPNAQFLADLALRRGTIELRRGNRDAAARHGARAMRLFPGWWLAEAFHAQVDALDGRSGAATAAFAAIARTSGSPEAMDALASLYRAAGDAARARAWAGRAGAIWAERHRRFPEAFAGHFAEHELAFGDPAKALALARADMAVRPYGQPRTTLAWALIANNDPRAALATLGPVFASGWISAESRLAESQALLLLGRGEAADRARAAALAIDPGAAGPGAALLWFGH
;
A
#
# COMPACT_ATOMS: atom_id res chain seq x y z
N MET A 1 67.97 -28.94 15.01
CA MET A 1 67.49 -27.72 14.30
C MET A 1 65.98 -27.60 14.48
N ARG A 2 65.53 -26.80 15.46
CA ARG A 2 64.10 -26.60 15.75
C ARG A 2 63.50 -25.65 14.71
N ARG A 3 62.69 -26.18 13.79
CA ARG A 3 61.87 -25.35 12.89
C ARG A 3 60.97 -24.46 13.74
N PRO A 4 60.90 -23.15 13.47
CA PRO A 4 60.35 -22.25 14.44
C PRO A 4 58.81 -22.22 14.28
N LEU A 5 58.13 -22.75 15.30
CA LEU A 5 56.67 -22.96 15.41
C LEU A 5 55.83 -21.71 15.11
N TRP A 6 56.42 -20.51 15.21
CA TRP A 6 55.74 -19.23 14.94
C TRP A 6 55.30 -19.06 13.48
N ARG A 7 55.98 -19.69 12.51
CA ARG A 7 55.60 -19.60 11.09
C ARG A 7 54.30 -20.35 10.78
N GLY A 8 54.05 -21.47 11.46
CA GLY A 8 52.78 -22.22 11.32
C GLY A 8 51.60 -21.47 11.94
N LEU A 9 51.83 -20.83 13.09
CA LEU A 9 50.81 -20.03 13.78
C LEU A 9 50.40 -18.79 12.96
N LEU A 10 51.37 -18.08 12.37
CA LEU A 10 51.09 -16.92 11.53
C LEU A 10 50.36 -17.28 10.22
N MET A 11 50.69 -18.42 9.60
CA MET A 11 49.94 -18.88 8.43
C MET A 11 48.51 -19.33 8.78
N GLY A 12 48.29 -19.90 9.97
CA GLY A 12 46.95 -20.24 10.44
C GLY A 12 46.08 -19.00 10.68
N ILE A 13 46.64 -17.96 11.28
CA ILE A 13 45.94 -16.68 11.51
C ILE A 13 45.64 -15.99 10.17
N ALA A 14 46.60 -15.95 9.24
CA ALA A 14 46.38 -15.38 7.91
C ALA A 14 45.30 -16.14 7.11
N ALA A 15 45.26 -17.47 7.21
CA ALA A 15 44.22 -18.29 6.59
C ALA A 15 42.83 -18.06 7.22
N MET A 16 42.74 -17.94 8.56
CA MET A 16 41.47 -17.62 9.23
C MET A 16 40.98 -16.21 8.88
N LEU A 17 41.88 -15.22 8.76
CA LEU A 17 41.51 -13.86 8.34
C LEU A 17 41.09 -13.81 6.86
N LEU A 18 41.68 -14.63 5.99
CA LEU A 18 41.23 -14.79 4.61
C LEU A 18 39.86 -15.47 4.50
N VAL A 19 39.59 -16.50 5.30
CA VAL A 19 38.28 -17.17 5.35
C VAL A 19 37.21 -16.27 5.95
N ALA A 20 37.52 -15.54 7.02
CA ALA A 20 36.60 -14.56 7.62
C ALA A 20 36.37 -13.35 6.69
N GLY A 21 37.41 -12.88 6.00
CA GLY A 21 37.32 -11.82 5.00
C GLY A 21 36.53 -12.25 3.76
N ALA A 22 36.70 -13.49 3.31
CA ALA A 22 35.90 -14.08 2.24
C ALA A 22 34.43 -14.28 2.68
N GLY A 23 34.18 -14.76 3.90
CA GLY A 23 32.82 -14.85 4.46
C GLY A 23 32.14 -13.48 4.61
N TRP A 24 32.90 -12.42 4.91
CA TRP A 24 32.40 -11.05 4.97
C TRP A 24 32.15 -10.43 3.58
N LEU A 25 33.00 -10.72 2.58
CA LEU A 25 32.78 -10.32 1.19
C LEU A 25 31.61 -11.09 0.54
N TYR A 26 31.53 -12.41 0.74
CA TYR A 26 30.43 -13.24 0.24
C TYR A 26 29.12 -13.01 1.00
N GLY A 27 29.17 -12.65 2.29
CA GLY A 27 27.99 -12.24 3.05
C GLY A 27 27.40 -10.90 2.58
N ARG A 28 28.23 -10.01 2.02
CA ARG A 28 27.78 -8.79 1.32
C ARG A 28 27.24 -9.04 -0.09
N HIS A 29 27.53 -10.21 -0.65
CA HIS A 29 27.11 -10.64 -1.99
C HIS A 29 26.45 -12.01 -1.92
N ALA A 30 25.58 -12.24 -0.94
CA ALA A 30 24.64 -13.35 -1.04
C ALA A 30 23.87 -13.11 -2.35
N VAL A 31 24.17 -13.91 -3.37
CA VAL A 31 23.44 -13.89 -4.63
C VAL A 31 21.98 -14.05 -4.22
N PRO A 32 21.10 -13.07 -4.50
CA PRO A 32 19.70 -13.20 -4.16
C PRO A 32 19.23 -14.53 -4.72
N ALA A 33 18.56 -15.35 -3.89
CA ALA A 33 17.96 -16.56 -4.39
C ALA A 33 17.09 -16.19 -5.61
N PRO A 34 17.14 -16.96 -6.71
CA PRO A 34 16.42 -16.59 -7.92
C PRO A 34 14.94 -16.41 -7.59
N ALA A 35 14.33 -15.41 -8.25
CA ALA A 35 12.91 -15.13 -8.11
C ALA A 35 12.09 -16.41 -8.30
N VAL A 36 11.14 -16.64 -7.40
CA VAL A 36 10.27 -17.82 -7.44
C VAL A 36 9.02 -17.46 -8.23
N GLU A 37 8.71 -18.25 -9.26
CA GLU A 37 7.44 -18.15 -9.99
C GLU A 37 6.61 -19.42 -9.77
N ARG A 38 5.88 -19.49 -8.65
CA ARG A 38 4.98 -20.62 -8.39
C ARG A 38 3.74 -20.55 -9.28
N MET A 39 3.17 -21.71 -9.51
CA MET A 39 1.83 -21.88 -10.08
C MET A 39 0.79 -22.03 -8.96
N PRO A 40 -0.44 -21.54 -9.16
CA PRO A 40 -1.49 -21.66 -8.17
C PRO A 40 -1.90 -23.12 -7.96
N SER A 41 -2.20 -23.45 -6.72
CA SER A 41 -2.91 -24.68 -6.37
C SER A 41 -4.37 -24.61 -6.81
N GLY A 42 -5.04 -25.76 -6.89
CA GLY A 42 -6.47 -25.83 -7.26
C GLY A 42 -7.44 -25.29 -6.19
N GLY A 43 -6.95 -24.94 -4.99
CA GLY A 43 -7.76 -24.51 -3.86
C GLY A 43 -7.99 -23.00 -3.84
N GLY A 44 -8.95 -22.50 -4.62
CA GLY A 44 -9.35 -21.09 -4.59
C GLY A 44 -9.95 -20.59 -5.90
N PRO A 45 -10.45 -19.34 -5.93
CA PRO A 45 -10.90 -18.71 -7.17
C PRO A 45 -9.76 -18.66 -8.20
N ARG A 46 -10.05 -18.96 -9.46
CA ARG A 46 -9.07 -18.94 -10.55
C ARG A 46 -9.05 -17.62 -11.31
N SER A 47 -10.11 -16.82 -11.17
CA SER A 47 -10.27 -15.51 -11.78
C SER A 47 -10.92 -14.53 -10.83
N TYR A 48 -10.84 -13.24 -11.15
CA TYR A 48 -11.54 -12.19 -10.41
C TYR A 48 -13.05 -12.41 -10.40
N GLY A 49 -13.64 -12.80 -11.54
CA GLY A 49 -15.06 -13.12 -11.64
C GLY A 49 -15.48 -14.24 -10.69
N ASP A 50 -14.68 -15.31 -10.59
CA ASP A 50 -14.94 -16.41 -9.64
C ASP A 50 -14.88 -15.94 -8.18
N ALA A 51 -13.93 -15.06 -7.85
CA ALA A 51 -13.79 -14.54 -6.50
C ALA A 51 -14.97 -13.65 -6.11
N VAL A 52 -15.44 -12.79 -7.02
CA VAL A 52 -16.63 -11.96 -6.82
C VAL A 52 -17.88 -12.83 -6.68
N ALA A 53 -18.06 -13.83 -7.53
CA ALA A 53 -19.18 -14.76 -7.45
C ALA A 53 -19.19 -15.52 -6.11
N ARG A 54 -18.03 -16.01 -5.66
CA ARG A 54 -17.87 -16.66 -4.36
C ARG A 54 -18.16 -15.70 -3.20
N ALA A 55 -17.64 -14.48 -3.24
CA ALA A 55 -17.89 -13.47 -2.20
C ALA A 55 -19.39 -13.13 -2.10
N ASN A 56 -20.09 -13.01 -3.24
CA ASN A 56 -21.53 -12.81 -3.28
C ASN A 56 -22.30 -13.99 -2.67
N ALA A 57 -21.91 -15.24 -2.97
CA ALA A 57 -22.55 -16.41 -2.38
C ALA A 57 -22.37 -16.46 -0.84
N VAL A 58 -21.15 -16.16 -0.35
CA VAL A 58 -20.88 -16.06 1.09
C VAL A 58 -21.73 -14.96 1.74
N LEU A 59 -21.84 -13.80 1.10
CA LEU A 59 -22.64 -12.69 1.60
C LEU A 59 -24.14 -13.03 1.70
N ILE A 60 -24.69 -13.72 0.69
CA ILE A 60 -26.09 -14.18 0.71
C ILE A 60 -26.33 -15.09 1.92
N GLY A 61 -25.47 -16.10 2.12
CA GLY A 61 -25.59 -17.01 3.26
C GLY A 61 -25.40 -16.31 4.61
N ALA A 62 -24.43 -15.40 4.72
CA ALA A 62 -24.20 -14.65 5.95
C ALA A 62 -25.39 -13.73 6.31
N ARG A 63 -26.05 -13.13 5.31
CA ARG A 63 -27.25 -12.31 5.51
C ARG A 63 -28.42 -13.14 6.04
N GLN A 64 -28.62 -14.34 5.50
CA GLN A 64 -29.66 -15.24 5.99
C GLN A 64 -29.40 -15.65 7.45
N LEU A 65 -28.18 -16.11 7.75
CA LEU A 65 -27.81 -16.49 9.12
C LEU A 65 -27.97 -15.35 10.12
N ALA A 66 -27.53 -14.14 9.79
CA ALA A 66 -27.72 -12.98 10.65
C ALA A 66 -29.19 -12.61 10.86
N ALA A 67 -30.06 -12.87 9.87
CA ALA A 67 -31.50 -12.63 9.98
C ALA A 67 -32.21 -13.67 10.84
N ASP A 68 -31.76 -14.93 10.80
CA ASP A 68 -32.32 -16.04 11.58
C ASP A 68 -31.84 -16.00 13.05
N HIS A 69 -30.63 -15.46 13.29
CA HIS A 69 -29.98 -15.42 14.60
C HIS A 69 -29.71 -13.98 15.10
N ARG A 70 -30.74 -13.12 15.09
CA ARG A 70 -30.57 -11.67 15.37
C ARG A 70 -30.02 -11.33 16.75
N GLY A 71 -30.23 -12.20 17.74
CA GLY A 71 -29.75 -12.00 19.12
C GLY A 71 -28.30 -12.42 19.35
N GLU A 72 -27.61 -12.93 18.33
CA GLU A 72 -26.28 -13.53 18.46
C GLU A 72 -25.24 -12.73 17.67
N TRP A 73 -24.34 -12.05 18.37
CA TRP A 73 -23.38 -11.11 17.77
C TRP A 73 -22.43 -11.76 16.75
N LEU A 74 -22.13 -13.07 16.89
CA LEU A 74 -21.26 -13.82 15.99
C LEU A 74 -21.78 -13.85 14.54
N PHE A 75 -23.10 -13.91 14.34
CA PHE A 75 -23.66 -13.89 12.98
C PHE A 75 -23.64 -12.50 12.36
N ALA A 76 -23.79 -11.46 13.18
CA ALA A 76 -23.58 -10.09 12.75
C ALA A 76 -22.12 -9.86 12.33
N GLU A 77 -21.17 -10.40 13.10
CA GLU A 77 -19.74 -10.36 12.76
C GLU A 77 -19.44 -11.09 11.44
N ARG A 78 -20.03 -12.27 11.23
CA ARG A 78 -19.88 -13.03 9.99
C ARG A 78 -20.41 -12.25 8.79
N LEU A 79 -21.54 -11.56 8.93
CA LEU A 79 -22.07 -10.68 7.90
C LEU A 79 -21.12 -9.51 7.61
N ALA A 80 -20.57 -8.89 8.65
CA ALA A 80 -19.58 -7.82 8.49
C ALA A 80 -18.33 -8.30 7.74
N ASN A 81 -17.78 -9.47 8.08
CA ASN A 81 -16.64 -10.07 7.39
C ASN A 81 -16.93 -10.36 5.90
N ALA A 82 -18.14 -10.82 5.57
CA ALA A 82 -18.55 -11.05 4.19
C ALA A 82 -18.57 -9.74 3.39
N HIS A 83 -19.11 -8.66 3.98
CA HIS A 83 -19.07 -7.33 3.37
C HIS A 83 -17.63 -6.81 3.20
N ILE A 84 -16.79 -6.86 4.24
CA ILE A 84 -15.37 -6.43 4.16
C ILE A 84 -14.63 -7.18 3.06
N THR A 85 -14.84 -8.50 2.95
CA THR A 85 -14.20 -9.32 1.92
C THR A 85 -14.61 -8.88 0.52
N ARG A 86 -15.91 -8.62 0.30
CA ARG A 86 -16.39 -8.13 -1.00
C ARG A 86 -15.92 -6.71 -1.30
N ALA A 87 -15.88 -5.83 -0.30
CA ALA A 87 -15.37 -4.47 -0.42
C ALA A 87 -13.89 -4.46 -0.87
N ARG A 88 -13.04 -5.30 -0.27
CA ARG A 88 -11.62 -5.42 -0.63
C ARG A 88 -11.40 -5.94 -2.06
N LEU A 89 -12.32 -6.77 -2.57
CA LEU A 89 -12.26 -7.27 -3.95
C LEU A 89 -12.74 -6.22 -4.96
N THR A 90 -13.86 -5.55 -4.66
CA THR A 90 -14.61 -4.74 -5.64
C THR A 90 -14.33 -3.25 -5.54
N GLY A 91 -13.82 -2.76 -4.41
CA GLY A 91 -13.72 -1.33 -4.11
C GLY A 91 -15.07 -0.66 -3.78
N ASP A 92 -16.15 -1.43 -3.58
CA ASP A 92 -17.47 -0.87 -3.25
C ASP A 92 -17.52 -0.36 -1.80
N VAL A 93 -17.63 0.95 -1.66
CA VAL A 93 -17.68 1.65 -0.37
C VAL A 93 -18.99 1.40 0.37
N ALA A 94 -20.07 1.02 -0.33
CA ALA A 94 -21.32 0.63 0.30
C ALA A 94 -21.16 -0.63 1.17
N ASP A 95 -20.25 -1.54 0.80
CA ASP A 95 -19.98 -2.72 1.61
C ASP A 95 -19.29 -2.37 2.93
N TYR A 96 -18.38 -1.39 2.96
CA TYR A 96 -17.81 -0.94 4.24
C TYR A 96 -18.86 -0.32 5.15
N ALA A 97 -19.83 0.42 4.60
CA ALA A 97 -20.95 0.96 5.36
C ALA A 97 -21.84 -0.16 5.92
N ALA A 98 -22.15 -1.16 5.09
CA ALA A 98 -22.94 -2.32 5.52
C ALA A 98 -22.20 -3.18 6.56
N ALA A 99 -20.88 -3.31 6.44
CA ALA A 99 -20.05 -3.96 7.45
C ALA A 99 -20.10 -3.21 8.79
N GLN A 100 -19.99 -1.88 8.79
CA GLN A 100 -20.11 -1.09 10.01
C GLN A 100 -21.49 -1.28 10.65
N ALA A 101 -22.58 -1.23 9.88
CA ALA A 101 -23.92 -1.43 10.40
C ALA A 101 -24.12 -2.83 11.03
N ALA A 102 -23.53 -3.86 10.42
CA ALA A 102 -23.55 -5.21 10.98
C ALA A 102 -22.75 -5.31 12.30
N LEU A 103 -21.60 -4.62 12.40
CA LEU A 103 -20.80 -4.57 13.62
C LEU A 103 -21.50 -3.79 14.73
N ASP A 104 -22.14 -2.67 14.40
CA ASP A 104 -22.92 -1.87 15.36
C ASP A 104 -24.05 -2.71 15.97
N HIS A 105 -24.74 -3.50 15.14
CA HIS A 105 -25.74 -4.47 15.61
C HIS A 105 -25.10 -5.54 16.49
N GLY A 106 -23.95 -6.08 16.08
CA GLY A 106 -23.19 -7.07 16.86
C GLY A 106 -22.84 -6.56 18.26
N PHE A 107 -22.34 -5.34 18.37
CA PHE A 107 -22.05 -4.72 19.67
C PHE A 107 -23.32 -4.45 20.50
N ALA A 108 -24.44 -4.11 19.87
CA ALA A 108 -25.70 -3.86 20.58
C ALA A 108 -26.28 -5.11 21.26
N VAL A 109 -25.98 -6.31 20.73
CA VAL A 109 -26.47 -7.59 21.27
C VAL A 109 -25.39 -8.40 22.01
N ALA A 110 -24.14 -7.93 22.02
CA ALA A 110 -23.05 -8.56 22.74
C ALA A 110 -23.04 -8.18 24.23
N ASP A 111 -22.54 -9.09 25.07
CA ASP A 111 -22.18 -8.75 26.45
C ASP A 111 -21.04 -7.72 26.48
N ARG A 112 -20.98 -6.90 27.54
CA ARG A 112 -20.02 -5.79 27.67
C ARG A 112 -18.54 -6.19 27.55
N SER A 113 -18.20 -7.46 27.79
CA SER A 113 -16.84 -8.00 27.70
C SER A 113 -16.62 -8.90 26.47
N ALA A 114 -17.56 -8.92 25.54
CA ALA A 114 -17.52 -9.71 24.32
C ALA A 114 -17.90 -8.84 23.12
N GLY A 115 -17.93 -9.44 21.93
CA GLY A 115 -18.38 -8.78 20.71
C GLY A 115 -17.32 -8.75 19.61
N PRO A 116 -17.66 -8.15 18.46
CA PRO A 116 -16.91 -8.29 17.22
C PRO A 116 -15.68 -7.36 17.13
N HIS A 117 -14.91 -7.22 18.21
CA HIS A 117 -13.78 -6.28 18.27
C HIS A 117 -12.68 -6.61 17.24
N GLN A 118 -12.42 -7.89 16.96
CA GLN A 118 -11.43 -8.29 15.94
C GLN A 118 -11.87 -7.84 14.54
N THR A 119 -13.13 -8.04 14.18
CA THR A 119 -13.63 -7.60 12.88
C THR A 119 -13.78 -6.08 12.79
N GLN A 120 -14.16 -5.41 13.89
CA GLN A 120 -14.15 -3.95 13.95
C GLN A 120 -12.74 -3.37 13.84
N LEU A 121 -11.73 -4.01 14.43
CA LEU A 121 -10.33 -3.67 14.25
C LEU A 121 -9.93 -3.77 12.77
N ALA A 122 -10.27 -4.87 12.12
CA ALA A 122 -9.97 -5.08 10.71
C ALA A 122 -10.65 -4.05 9.79
N LEU A 123 -11.91 -3.68 10.08
CA LEU A 123 -12.63 -2.62 9.35
C LEU A 123 -12.00 -1.25 9.61
N ALA A 124 -11.70 -0.92 10.86
CA ALA A 124 -11.07 0.35 11.23
C ALA A 124 -9.71 0.51 10.53
N MET A 125 -8.91 -0.54 10.45
CA MET A 125 -7.64 -0.52 9.71
C MET A 125 -7.84 -0.37 8.20
N ALA A 126 -8.84 -1.05 7.61
CA ALA A 126 -9.15 -0.92 6.18
C ALA A 126 -9.63 0.51 5.82
N MET A 127 -10.27 1.20 6.77
CA MET A 127 -10.79 2.56 6.60
C MET A 127 -9.89 3.63 7.23
N HIS A 128 -8.67 3.27 7.62
CA HIS A 128 -7.69 4.19 8.23
C HIS A 128 -8.15 4.91 9.51
N ARG A 129 -9.14 4.37 10.23
CA ARG A 129 -9.65 4.90 11.51
C ARG A 129 -8.75 4.48 12.67
N LEU A 130 -7.53 5.01 12.70
CA LEU A 130 -6.46 4.54 13.60
C LEU A 130 -6.83 4.60 15.10
N THR A 131 -7.55 5.64 15.52
CA THR A 131 -8.01 5.77 16.91
C THR A 131 -9.00 4.67 17.29
N GLN A 132 -9.93 4.35 16.39
CA GLN A 132 -10.87 3.25 16.60
C GLN A 132 -10.15 1.90 16.59
N ALA A 133 -9.20 1.71 15.68
CA ALA A 133 -8.38 0.51 15.63
C ALA A 133 -7.60 0.30 16.95
N GLU A 134 -6.97 1.36 17.49
CA GLU A 134 -6.27 1.28 18.78
C GLU A 134 -7.21 0.91 19.92
N ALA A 135 -8.40 1.54 20.00
CA ALA A 135 -9.41 1.21 21.01
C ALA A 135 -9.89 -0.25 20.91
N MET A 136 -10.09 -0.79 19.70
CA MET A 136 -10.47 -2.20 19.52
C MET A 136 -9.33 -3.14 19.89
N ALA A 137 -8.09 -2.78 19.56
CA ALA A 137 -6.91 -3.55 19.95
C ALA A 137 -6.77 -3.61 21.48
N ASP A 138 -6.94 -2.47 22.16
CA ASP A 138 -6.92 -2.39 23.61
C ASP A 138 -8.06 -3.20 24.24
N ALA A 139 -9.26 -3.20 23.66
CA ALA A 139 -10.38 -4.02 24.14
C ALA A 139 -10.07 -5.53 24.08
N ILE A 140 -9.44 -5.99 22.98
CA ILE A 140 -9.05 -7.41 22.82
C ILE A 140 -8.03 -7.84 23.89
N ASP A 141 -7.09 -6.96 24.26
CA ASP A 141 -6.10 -7.25 25.31
C ASP A 141 -6.73 -7.49 26.70
N HIS A 142 -7.95 -6.99 26.92
CA HIS A 142 -8.69 -7.13 28.18
C HIS A 142 -9.72 -8.28 28.17
N TYR A 143 -9.74 -9.12 27.12
CA TYR A 143 -10.63 -10.28 27.10
C TYR A 143 -10.34 -11.25 28.25
N ALA A 144 -11.40 -11.74 28.89
CA ALA A 144 -11.29 -12.71 29.98
C ALA A 144 -10.69 -14.05 29.51
N VAL A 145 -10.99 -14.43 28.27
CA VAL A 145 -10.35 -15.56 27.58
C VAL A 145 -9.28 -15.02 26.67
N ARG A 146 -8.04 -15.46 26.89
CA ARG A 146 -6.91 -15.04 26.07
C ARG A 146 -7.13 -15.49 24.61
N PRO A 147 -6.94 -14.59 23.62
CA PRO A 147 -6.98 -14.96 22.21
C PRO A 147 -5.94 -16.03 21.85
N GLU A 148 -6.17 -16.73 20.73
CA GLU A 148 -5.21 -17.68 20.18
C GLU A 148 -3.87 -16.99 19.86
N ILE A 149 -2.79 -17.79 19.78
CA ILE A 149 -1.44 -17.23 19.58
C ILE A 149 -1.37 -16.44 18.28
N GLU A 150 -2.00 -16.97 17.23
CA GLU A 150 -2.08 -16.40 15.88
C GLU A 150 -2.76 -15.02 15.87
N ASP A 151 -3.84 -14.88 16.66
CA ASP A 151 -4.56 -13.62 16.84
C ASP A 151 -3.73 -12.61 17.62
N LEU A 152 -3.00 -13.05 18.64
CA LEU A 152 -2.07 -12.20 19.38
C LEU A 152 -0.90 -11.73 18.50
N VAL A 153 -0.43 -12.56 17.58
CA VAL A 153 0.55 -12.13 16.56
C VAL A 153 -0.07 -11.06 15.67
N GLU A 154 -1.29 -11.27 15.15
CA GLU A 154 -1.94 -10.27 14.29
C GLU A 154 -2.15 -8.95 15.02
N LEU A 155 -2.61 -8.99 16.26
CA LEU A 155 -2.81 -7.80 17.09
C LEU A 155 -1.51 -6.99 17.25
N ARG A 156 -0.38 -7.66 17.50
CA ARG A 156 0.93 -7.00 17.57
C ARG A 156 1.37 -6.42 16.23
N LEU A 157 1.12 -7.12 15.12
CA LEU A 157 1.38 -6.61 13.78
C LEU A 157 0.53 -5.37 13.48
N VAL A 158 -0.76 -5.38 13.80
CA VAL A 158 -1.66 -4.23 13.62
C VAL A 158 -1.21 -3.02 14.45
N ARG A 159 -0.73 -3.22 15.68
CA ARG A 159 -0.11 -2.12 16.45
C ARG A 159 1.15 -1.56 15.76
N GLY A 160 1.90 -2.40 15.05
CA GLY A 160 2.98 -1.95 14.18
C GLY A 160 2.47 -1.11 12.99
N ASP A 161 1.37 -1.52 12.36
CA ASP A 161 0.73 -0.78 11.27
C ASP A 161 0.23 0.59 11.74
N ILE A 162 -0.37 0.68 12.93
CA ILE A 162 -0.77 1.95 13.55
C ILE A 162 0.43 2.87 13.75
N ALA A 163 1.54 2.35 14.29
CA ALA A 163 2.78 3.12 14.44
C ALA A 163 3.32 3.60 13.08
N PHE A 164 3.29 2.74 12.05
CA PHE A 164 3.70 3.09 10.69
C PHE A 164 2.87 4.23 10.12
N TYR A 165 1.54 4.16 10.19
CA TYR A 165 0.65 5.21 9.69
C TYR A 165 0.73 6.51 10.51
N ARG A 166 1.10 6.44 11.78
CA ARG A 166 1.44 7.60 12.62
C ARG A 166 2.83 8.20 12.34
N GLY A 167 3.58 7.63 11.40
CA GLY A 167 4.92 8.09 11.02
C GLY A 167 6.05 7.59 11.92
N ASP A 168 5.76 6.75 12.91
CA ASP A 168 6.77 6.09 13.74
C ASP A 168 7.27 4.81 13.06
N ILE A 169 8.02 4.98 11.96
CA ILE A 169 8.56 3.86 11.18
C ILE A 169 9.48 2.98 12.03
N ARG A 170 10.28 3.58 12.94
CA ARG A 170 11.19 2.83 13.80
C ARG A 170 10.42 1.97 14.81
N GLY A 171 9.43 2.54 15.49
CA GLY A 171 8.58 1.81 16.41
C GLY A 171 7.66 0.80 15.72
N ALA A 172 7.27 1.02 14.47
CA ALA A 172 6.60 0.00 13.66
C ALA A 172 7.48 -1.22 13.45
N VAL A 173 8.73 -1.02 12.98
CA VAL A 173 9.70 -2.12 12.78
C VAL A 173 10.01 -2.85 14.08
N ALA A 174 10.14 -2.12 15.20
CA ALA A 174 10.35 -2.74 16.51
C ALA A 174 9.19 -3.67 16.89
N ARG A 175 7.94 -3.22 16.71
CA ARG A 175 6.74 -4.03 16.97
C ARG A 175 6.63 -5.23 16.05
N TYR A 176 6.92 -5.07 14.75
CA TYR A 176 6.91 -6.18 13.81
C TYR A 176 7.89 -7.29 14.23
N ARG A 177 9.13 -6.92 14.60
CA ARG A 177 10.16 -7.89 14.99
C ARG A 177 9.85 -8.65 16.28
N THR A 178 9.00 -8.10 17.14
CA THR A 178 8.57 -8.75 18.39
C THR A 178 7.18 -9.36 18.30
N ALA A 179 6.52 -9.29 17.13
CA ALA A 179 5.14 -9.73 16.97
C ALA A 179 4.99 -11.26 17.03
N GLY A 180 6.01 -12.03 16.66
CA GLY A 180 5.96 -13.49 16.71
C GLY A 180 7.36 -14.10 16.71
N THR A 181 7.42 -15.42 16.91
CA THR A 181 8.67 -16.19 16.92
C THR A 181 8.99 -16.82 15.56
N ASP A 182 8.03 -16.89 14.64
CA ASP A 182 8.22 -17.45 13.31
C ASP A 182 8.68 -16.34 12.34
N PRO A 183 9.97 -16.34 11.94
CA PRO A 183 10.46 -15.39 10.94
C PRO A 183 9.90 -15.66 9.53
N ALA A 184 9.28 -16.83 9.29
CA ALA A 184 8.64 -17.18 8.03
C ALA A 184 7.15 -16.79 7.96
N ASP A 185 6.60 -16.13 8.98
CA ASP A 185 5.22 -15.65 8.94
C ASP A 185 5.05 -14.62 7.80
N SER A 186 4.26 -15.00 6.80
CA SER A 186 4.00 -14.17 5.62
C SER A 186 3.44 -12.79 5.95
N ARG A 187 2.63 -12.67 7.00
CA ARG A 187 1.99 -11.41 7.42
C ARG A 187 3.02 -10.43 7.97
N LEU A 188 4.03 -10.94 8.66
CA LEU A 188 5.19 -10.18 9.13
C LEU A 188 6.09 -9.79 7.96
N ALA A 189 6.47 -10.76 7.12
CA ALA A 189 7.38 -10.55 6.01
C ALA A 189 6.86 -9.49 5.02
N LEU A 190 5.56 -9.51 4.70
CA LEU A 190 4.95 -8.53 3.79
C LEU A 190 4.93 -7.10 4.37
N ARG A 191 4.75 -6.94 5.68
CA ARG A 191 4.85 -5.62 6.36
C ARG A 191 6.29 -5.10 6.38
N LEU A 192 7.26 -5.98 6.64
CA LEU A 192 8.68 -5.63 6.54
C LEU A 192 9.09 -5.30 5.11
N ALA A 193 8.53 -5.98 4.11
CA ALA A 193 8.74 -5.68 2.70
C ALA A 193 8.23 -4.28 2.35
N GLU A 194 7.03 -3.91 2.82
CA GLU A 194 6.50 -2.57 2.60
C GLU A 194 7.38 -1.49 3.25
N VAL A 195 7.82 -1.69 4.50
CA VAL A 195 8.77 -0.76 5.14
C VAL A 195 10.07 -0.68 4.35
N ALA A 196 10.64 -1.81 3.91
CA ALA A 196 11.86 -1.83 3.13
C ALA A 196 11.71 -1.08 1.80
N ALA A 197 10.60 -1.28 1.09
CA ALA A 197 10.29 -0.59 -0.16
C ALA A 197 10.19 0.92 0.04
N ARG A 198 9.49 1.38 1.10
CA ARG A 198 9.33 2.81 1.41
C ARG A 198 10.59 3.48 1.99
N THR A 199 11.58 2.71 2.43
CA THR A 199 12.81 3.22 3.06
C THR A 199 14.08 2.93 2.24
N GLY A 200 13.93 2.85 0.91
CA GLY A 200 15.06 2.79 -0.02
C GLY A 200 15.78 1.45 -0.09
N ARG A 201 15.12 0.36 0.32
CA ARG A 201 15.67 -1.01 0.28
C ARG A 201 14.80 -1.93 -0.61
N PRO A 202 14.59 -1.58 -1.89
CA PRO A 202 13.68 -2.32 -2.77
C PRO A 202 14.11 -3.79 -2.96
N ASP A 203 15.40 -4.09 -3.09
CA ASP A 203 15.86 -5.49 -3.26
C ASP A 203 15.57 -6.34 -2.02
N ALA A 204 15.73 -5.75 -0.82
CA ALA A 204 15.36 -6.44 0.43
C ALA A 204 13.85 -6.67 0.52
N ALA A 205 13.04 -5.73 0.02
CA ALA A 205 11.59 -5.90 -0.04
C ALA A 205 11.20 -7.04 -1.01
N LEU A 206 11.81 -7.10 -2.20
CA LEU A 206 11.57 -8.15 -3.17
C LEU A 206 11.97 -9.52 -2.64
N ALA A 207 13.12 -9.63 -1.97
CA ALA A 207 13.58 -10.87 -1.34
C ALA A 207 12.59 -11.40 -0.29
N LEU A 208 12.03 -10.50 0.54
CA LEU A 208 11.00 -10.89 1.51
C LEU A 208 9.75 -11.44 0.83
N ILE A 209 9.31 -10.84 -0.29
CA ILE A 209 8.15 -11.34 -1.05
C ILE A 209 8.48 -12.70 -1.69
N ASP A 210 9.70 -12.89 -2.18
CA ASP A 210 10.15 -14.19 -2.73
C ASP A 210 10.17 -15.28 -1.66
N ASP A 211 10.59 -14.96 -0.44
CA ASP A 211 10.56 -15.89 0.69
C ASP A 211 9.13 -16.29 1.06
N VAL A 212 8.20 -15.32 1.06
CA VAL A 212 6.76 -15.57 1.26
C VAL A 212 6.21 -16.51 0.20
N GLU A 213 6.50 -16.27 -1.08
CA GLU A 213 6.04 -17.13 -2.16
C GLU A 213 6.63 -18.55 -2.04
N ARG A 214 7.91 -18.66 -1.68
CA ARG A 214 8.60 -19.94 -1.51
C ARG A 214 8.01 -20.76 -0.36
N ALA A 215 7.71 -20.12 0.76
CA ALA A 215 7.14 -20.76 1.95
C ALA A 215 5.65 -21.16 1.77
N ALA A 216 4.94 -20.56 0.80
CA ALA A 216 3.54 -20.85 0.56
C ALA A 216 3.31 -22.32 0.15
N ARG A 217 2.64 -23.11 0.99
CA ARG A 217 2.39 -24.54 0.75
C ARG A 217 1.37 -24.78 -0.36
N LEU A 218 0.22 -24.11 -0.29
CA LEU A 218 -0.90 -24.22 -1.23
C LEU A 218 -1.38 -22.82 -1.65
N PRO A 219 -0.53 -22.03 -2.34
CA PRO A 219 -0.91 -20.69 -2.75
C PRO A 219 -2.06 -20.77 -3.75
N ASN A 220 -3.05 -19.87 -3.65
CA ASN A 220 -4.11 -19.74 -4.65
C ASN A 220 -3.74 -18.66 -5.69
N ALA A 221 -4.54 -18.57 -6.76
CA ALA A 221 -4.30 -17.67 -7.89
C ALA A 221 -4.28 -16.19 -7.48
N GLN A 222 -5.24 -15.77 -6.65
CA GLN A 222 -5.34 -14.41 -6.14
C GLN A 222 -4.12 -14.01 -5.30
N PHE A 223 -3.67 -14.90 -4.41
CA PHE A 223 -2.49 -14.65 -3.57
C PHE A 223 -1.23 -14.46 -4.42
N LEU A 224 -0.97 -15.33 -5.39
CA LEU A 224 0.20 -15.18 -6.26
C LEU A 224 0.12 -13.92 -7.13
N ALA A 225 -1.08 -13.54 -7.58
CA ALA A 225 -1.28 -12.29 -8.30
C ALA A 225 -1.03 -11.06 -7.43
N ASP A 226 -1.45 -11.06 -6.16
CA ASP A 226 -1.13 -10.00 -5.19
C ASP A 226 0.38 -9.87 -4.97
N LEU A 227 1.09 -10.98 -4.76
CA LEU A 227 2.55 -10.95 -4.64
C LEU A 227 3.23 -10.42 -5.91
N ALA A 228 2.71 -10.76 -7.09
CA ALA A 228 3.22 -10.22 -8.35
C ALA A 228 2.98 -8.71 -8.45
N LEU A 229 1.78 -8.23 -8.11
CA LEU A 229 1.44 -6.81 -8.16
C LEU A 229 2.29 -5.98 -7.18
N ARG A 230 2.55 -6.50 -5.97
CA ARG A 230 3.44 -5.87 -4.99
C ARG A 230 4.86 -5.69 -5.53
N ARG A 231 5.43 -6.74 -6.15
CA ARG A 231 6.75 -6.64 -6.82
C ARG A 231 6.72 -5.59 -7.92
N GLY A 232 5.68 -5.60 -8.76
CA GLY A 232 5.51 -4.58 -9.80
C GLY A 232 5.49 -3.17 -9.24
N THR A 233 4.78 -2.94 -8.14
CA THR A 233 4.67 -1.64 -7.49
C THR A 233 6.01 -1.19 -6.87
N ILE A 234 6.82 -2.11 -6.35
CA ILE A 234 8.17 -1.81 -5.85
C ILE A 234 9.09 -1.43 -7.00
N GLU A 235 9.05 -2.18 -8.10
CA GLU A 235 9.85 -1.91 -9.30
C GLU A 235 9.48 -0.58 -9.95
N LEU A 236 8.17 -0.28 -10.04
CA LEU A 236 7.68 0.98 -10.58
C LEU A 236 8.17 2.17 -9.75
N ARG A 237 8.07 2.07 -8.41
CA ARG A 237 8.52 3.12 -7.48
C ARG A 237 10.01 3.46 -7.59
N ARG A 238 10.85 2.52 -8.03
CA ARG A 238 12.29 2.72 -8.27
C ARG A 238 12.64 2.97 -9.75
N GLY A 239 11.64 3.29 -10.57
CA GLY A 239 11.83 3.59 -12.00
C GLY A 239 12.10 2.40 -12.90
N ASN A 240 12.05 1.15 -12.41
CA ASN A 240 12.28 -0.04 -13.22
C ASN A 240 10.98 -0.50 -13.92
N ARG A 241 10.59 0.25 -14.94
CA ARG A 241 9.32 0.06 -15.66
C ARG A 241 9.23 -1.28 -16.39
N ASP A 242 10.34 -1.78 -16.92
CA ASP A 242 10.36 -3.09 -17.59
C ASP A 242 10.03 -4.22 -16.60
N ALA A 243 10.62 -4.20 -15.41
CA ALA A 243 10.30 -5.18 -14.38
C ALA A 243 8.87 -4.99 -13.85
N ALA A 244 8.44 -3.76 -13.66
CA ALA A 244 7.06 -3.43 -13.30
C ALA A 244 6.07 -4.05 -14.30
N ALA A 245 6.26 -3.82 -15.60
CA ALA A 245 5.44 -4.38 -16.67
C ALA A 245 5.37 -5.91 -16.63
N ARG A 246 6.52 -6.60 -16.46
CA ARG A 246 6.57 -8.06 -16.36
C ARG A 246 5.75 -8.58 -15.18
N HIS A 247 5.86 -7.93 -14.03
CA HIS A 247 5.12 -8.31 -12.83
C HIS A 247 3.62 -8.03 -12.94
N GLY A 248 3.23 -6.89 -13.53
CA GLY A 248 1.81 -6.59 -13.83
C GLY A 248 1.20 -7.63 -14.78
N ALA A 249 1.90 -7.96 -15.86
CA ALA A 249 1.48 -9.01 -16.80
C ALA A 249 1.38 -10.39 -16.14
N ARG A 250 2.29 -10.71 -15.20
CA ARG A 250 2.20 -11.94 -14.40
C ARG A 250 0.95 -11.95 -13.52
N ALA A 251 0.65 -10.86 -12.83
CA ALA A 251 -0.56 -10.74 -12.00
C ALA A 251 -1.83 -10.97 -12.82
N MET A 252 -1.93 -10.35 -14.00
CA MET A 252 -3.07 -10.54 -14.92
C MET A 252 -3.21 -11.98 -15.42
N ARG A 253 -2.09 -12.66 -15.74
CA ARG A 253 -2.13 -14.07 -16.17
C ARG A 253 -2.54 -15.01 -15.03
N LEU A 254 -2.07 -14.75 -13.82
CA LEU A 254 -2.39 -15.57 -12.65
C LEU A 254 -3.85 -15.41 -12.22
N PHE A 255 -4.39 -14.19 -12.28
CA PHE A 255 -5.73 -13.89 -11.82
C PHE A 255 -6.49 -13.00 -12.82
N PRO A 256 -7.01 -13.60 -13.91
CA PRO A 256 -7.62 -12.86 -15.01
C PRO A 256 -8.84 -12.02 -14.59
N GLY A 257 -9.01 -10.86 -15.23
CA GLY A 257 -10.11 -9.91 -14.99
C GLY A 257 -9.94 -9.05 -13.74
N TRP A 258 -8.80 -9.13 -13.05
CA TRP A 258 -8.56 -8.35 -11.85
C TRP A 258 -8.23 -6.90 -12.18
N TRP A 259 -9.21 -6.03 -11.98
CA TRP A 259 -9.17 -4.62 -12.36
C TRP A 259 -7.96 -3.83 -11.79
N LEU A 260 -7.46 -4.19 -10.60
CA LEU A 260 -6.26 -3.53 -10.03
C LEU A 260 -4.99 -3.88 -10.82
N ALA A 261 -4.82 -5.14 -11.22
CA ALA A 261 -3.69 -5.53 -12.05
C ALA A 261 -3.78 -4.92 -13.45
N GLU A 262 -4.99 -4.81 -14.00
CA GLU A 262 -5.25 -4.11 -15.27
C GLU A 262 -4.96 -2.61 -15.17
N ALA A 263 -5.38 -1.95 -14.09
CA ALA A 263 -5.10 -0.54 -13.83
C ALA A 263 -3.60 -0.28 -13.69
N PHE A 264 -2.90 -1.14 -12.97
CA PHE A 264 -1.44 -1.08 -12.84
C PHE A 264 -0.76 -1.24 -14.19
N HIS A 265 -1.17 -2.21 -15.01
CA HIS A 265 -0.64 -2.37 -16.37
C HIS A 265 -0.89 -1.12 -17.23
N ALA A 266 -2.11 -0.57 -17.17
CA ALA A 266 -2.47 0.66 -17.89
C ALA A 266 -1.64 1.87 -17.43
N GLN A 267 -1.30 1.95 -16.13
CA GLN A 267 -0.41 2.98 -15.59
C GLN A 267 1.00 2.84 -16.18
N VAL A 268 1.55 1.63 -16.24
CA VAL A 268 2.87 1.38 -16.85
C VAL A 268 2.84 1.71 -18.34
N ASP A 269 1.80 1.28 -19.09
CA ASP A 269 1.61 1.64 -20.49
C ASP A 269 1.64 3.17 -20.69
N ALA A 270 0.93 3.91 -19.84
CA ALA A 270 0.89 5.36 -19.92
C ALA A 270 2.25 6.00 -19.66
N LEU A 271 2.99 5.50 -18.66
CA LEU A 271 4.32 5.99 -18.33
C LEU A 271 5.34 5.70 -19.44
N ASP A 272 5.16 4.61 -20.19
CA ASP A 272 5.95 4.24 -21.37
C ASP A 272 5.52 4.98 -22.65
N GLY A 273 4.58 5.93 -22.57
CA GLY A 273 4.09 6.69 -23.71
C GLY A 273 3.10 5.94 -24.59
N ARG A 274 2.63 4.75 -24.19
CA ARG A 274 1.56 3.98 -24.85
C ARG A 274 0.18 4.52 -24.47
N SER A 275 -0.01 5.83 -24.56
CA SER A 275 -1.19 6.55 -24.07
C SER A 275 -2.51 6.07 -24.68
N GLY A 276 -2.51 5.60 -25.93
CA GLY A 276 -3.71 5.04 -26.56
C GLY A 276 -4.18 3.75 -25.90
N ALA A 277 -3.25 2.82 -25.62
CA ALA A 277 -3.54 1.57 -24.92
C ALA A 277 -4.01 1.84 -23.48
N ALA A 278 -3.29 2.72 -22.77
CA ALA A 278 -3.67 3.12 -21.42
C ALA A 278 -5.05 3.78 -21.35
N THR A 279 -5.37 4.68 -22.29
CA THR A 279 -6.69 5.34 -22.36
C THR A 279 -7.80 4.31 -22.56
N ALA A 280 -7.61 3.34 -23.45
CA ALA A 280 -8.60 2.28 -23.68
C ALA A 280 -8.80 1.40 -22.44
N ALA A 281 -7.72 1.02 -21.77
CA ALA A 281 -7.74 0.21 -20.57
C ALA A 281 -8.41 0.94 -19.38
N PHE A 282 -8.00 2.16 -19.05
CA PHE A 282 -8.64 2.94 -17.98
C PHE A 282 -10.11 3.23 -18.28
N ALA A 283 -10.47 3.49 -19.55
CA ALA A 283 -11.87 3.66 -19.91
C ALA A 283 -12.70 2.37 -19.71
N ALA A 284 -12.12 1.19 -19.97
CA ALA A 284 -12.78 -0.08 -19.68
C ALA A 284 -12.96 -0.28 -18.17
N ILE A 285 -11.91 -0.07 -17.38
CA ILE A 285 -11.92 -0.19 -15.93
C ILE A 285 -12.94 0.78 -15.30
N ALA A 286 -12.95 2.05 -15.73
CA ALA A 286 -13.90 3.04 -15.24
C ALA A 286 -15.35 2.64 -15.50
N ARG A 287 -15.64 1.97 -16.63
CA ARG A 287 -16.99 1.48 -16.94
C ARG A 287 -17.40 0.25 -16.14
N THR A 288 -16.47 -0.68 -15.88
CA THR A 288 -16.79 -1.97 -15.26
C THR A 288 -16.73 -1.93 -13.73
N SER A 289 -15.81 -1.15 -13.16
CA SER A 289 -15.60 -1.04 -11.71
C SER A 289 -16.20 0.23 -11.09
N GLY A 290 -16.40 1.28 -11.89
CA GLY A 290 -16.76 2.60 -11.37
C GLY A 290 -15.64 3.27 -10.56
N SER A 291 -14.38 2.81 -10.67
CA SER A 291 -13.24 3.37 -9.96
C SER A 291 -13.00 4.85 -10.33
N PRO A 292 -13.10 5.79 -9.36
CA PRO A 292 -12.76 7.19 -9.60
C PRO A 292 -11.26 7.41 -9.86
N GLU A 293 -10.39 6.54 -9.33
CA GLU A 293 -8.94 6.54 -9.60
C GLU A 293 -8.68 6.29 -11.10
N ALA A 294 -9.37 5.31 -11.70
CA ALA A 294 -9.29 5.07 -13.15
C ALA A 294 -9.85 6.25 -13.96
N MET A 295 -10.89 6.93 -13.46
CA MET A 295 -11.44 8.14 -14.09
C MET A 295 -10.46 9.31 -14.02
N ASP A 296 -9.75 9.49 -12.91
CA ASP A 296 -8.72 10.52 -12.76
C ASP A 296 -7.50 10.25 -13.63
N ALA A 297 -7.05 9.00 -13.73
CA ALA A 297 -6.00 8.59 -14.66
C ALA A 297 -6.40 8.87 -16.11
N LEU A 298 -7.65 8.55 -16.48
CA LEU A 298 -8.21 8.83 -17.80
C LEU A 298 -8.32 10.34 -18.08
N ALA A 299 -8.73 11.13 -17.09
CA ALA A 299 -8.76 12.59 -17.20
C ALA A 299 -7.37 13.19 -17.41
N SER A 300 -6.35 12.66 -16.73
CA SER A 300 -4.96 13.05 -16.91
C SER A 300 -4.45 12.74 -18.31
N LEU A 301 -4.77 11.55 -18.85
CA LEU A 301 -4.41 11.16 -20.21
C LEU A 301 -5.06 12.06 -21.27
N TYR A 302 -6.36 12.36 -21.13
CA TYR A 302 -7.03 13.28 -22.04
C TYR A 302 -6.47 14.70 -21.96
N ARG A 303 -6.14 15.18 -20.76
CA ARG A 303 -5.48 16.49 -20.58
C ARG A 303 -4.13 16.53 -21.28
N ALA A 304 -3.31 15.48 -21.13
CA ALA A 304 -2.02 15.38 -21.80
C ALA A 304 -2.15 15.34 -23.33
N ALA A 305 -3.25 14.77 -23.85
CA ALA A 305 -3.58 14.77 -25.27
C ALA A 305 -4.22 16.08 -25.79
N GLY A 306 -4.41 17.09 -24.93
CA GLY A 306 -5.07 18.35 -25.28
C GLY A 306 -6.60 18.29 -25.37
N ASP A 307 -7.22 17.16 -25.02
CA ASP A 307 -8.67 16.98 -25.01
C ASP A 307 -9.28 17.45 -23.68
N ALA A 308 -9.31 18.77 -23.51
CA ALA A 308 -9.79 19.40 -22.28
C ALA A 308 -11.27 19.10 -21.97
N ALA A 309 -12.10 18.86 -22.99
CA ALA A 309 -13.51 18.52 -22.81
C ALA A 309 -13.67 17.15 -22.16
N ARG A 310 -13.01 16.10 -22.69
CA ARG A 310 -13.08 14.76 -22.07
C ARG A 310 -12.36 14.72 -20.73
N ALA A 311 -11.26 15.44 -20.58
CA ALA A 311 -10.57 15.54 -19.29
C ALA A 311 -11.51 16.07 -18.19
N ARG A 312 -12.19 17.20 -18.43
CA ARG A 312 -13.18 17.76 -17.49
C ARG A 312 -14.36 16.83 -17.23
N ALA A 313 -14.86 16.15 -18.25
CA ALA A 313 -16.00 15.24 -18.10
C ALA A 313 -15.66 14.06 -17.17
N TRP A 314 -14.48 13.46 -17.32
CA TRP A 314 -14.05 12.35 -16.46
C TRP A 314 -13.65 12.80 -15.06
N ALA A 315 -12.90 13.90 -14.95
CA ALA A 315 -12.56 14.48 -13.64
C ALA A 315 -13.83 14.86 -12.85
N GLY A 316 -14.84 15.47 -13.50
CA GLY A 316 -16.10 15.81 -12.83
C GLY A 316 -16.84 14.58 -12.27
N ARG A 317 -16.81 13.45 -12.98
CA ARG A 317 -17.39 12.18 -12.50
C ARG A 317 -16.60 11.63 -11.31
N ALA A 318 -15.27 11.61 -11.40
CA ALA A 318 -14.41 11.18 -10.31
C ALA A 318 -14.63 12.02 -9.06
N GLY A 319 -14.64 13.35 -9.21
CA GLY A 319 -14.85 14.30 -8.11
C GLY A 319 -16.19 14.13 -7.40
N ALA A 320 -17.27 13.82 -8.13
CA ALA A 320 -18.57 13.51 -7.52
C ALA A 320 -18.51 12.24 -6.67
N ILE A 321 -17.82 11.19 -7.13
CA ILE A 321 -17.63 9.96 -6.37
C ILE A 321 -16.74 10.22 -5.16
N TRP A 322 -15.64 10.97 -5.31
CA TRP A 322 -14.76 11.32 -4.20
C TRP A 322 -15.44 12.13 -3.12
N ALA A 323 -16.24 13.13 -3.50
CA ALA A 323 -17.03 13.92 -2.57
C ALA A 323 -17.99 13.02 -1.76
N GLU A 324 -18.68 12.09 -2.42
CA GLU A 324 -19.60 11.16 -1.75
C GLU A 324 -18.86 10.19 -0.82
N ARG A 325 -17.74 9.62 -1.28
CA ARG A 325 -16.90 8.72 -0.48
C ARG A 325 -16.35 9.42 0.77
N HIS A 326 -15.80 10.63 0.61
CA HIS A 326 -15.29 11.45 1.72
C HIS A 326 -16.41 11.85 2.69
N ARG A 327 -17.61 12.19 2.19
CA ARG A 327 -18.77 12.50 3.06
C ARG A 327 -19.14 11.33 3.97
N ARG A 328 -19.03 10.09 3.49
CA ARG A 328 -19.32 8.89 4.30
C ARG A 328 -18.16 8.47 5.19
N PHE A 329 -16.93 8.61 4.69
CA PHE A 329 -15.72 8.10 5.32
C PHE A 329 -14.56 9.08 5.14
N PRO A 330 -14.54 10.19 5.89
CA PRO A 330 -13.57 11.25 5.67
C PRO A 330 -12.13 10.76 5.89
N GLU A 331 -11.88 9.95 6.92
CA GLU A 331 -10.53 9.45 7.25
C GLU A 331 -9.96 8.52 6.17
N ALA A 332 -10.82 7.80 5.45
CA ALA A 332 -10.40 6.84 4.43
C ALA A 332 -10.08 7.50 3.09
N PHE A 333 -10.78 8.60 2.76
CA PHE A 333 -10.76 9.16 1.40
C PHE A 333 -10.24 10.60 1.31
N ALA A 334 -9.93 11.27 2.42
CA ALA A 334 -9.38 12.63 2.38
C ALA A 334 -8.10 12.73 1.54
N GLY A 335 -7.18 11.76 1.66
CA GLY A 335 -5.94 11.73 0.88
C GLY A 335 -6.17 11.66 -0.62
N HIS A 336 -6.92 10.65 -1.09
CA HIS A 336 -7.25 10.51 -2.52
C HIS A 336 -8.06 11.67 -3.06
N PHE A 337 -8.96 12.23 -2.25
CA PHE A 337 -9.71 13.42 -2.67
C PHE A 337 -8.81 14.66 -2.77
N ALA A 338 -7.82 14.80 -1.89
CA ALA A 338 -6.82 15.86 -2.01
C ALA A 338 -5.99 15.72 -3.30
N GLU A 339 -5.59 14.50 -3.67
CA GLU A 339 -4.89 14.20 -4.92
C GLU A 339 -5.74 14.59 -6.15
N HIS A 340 -7.03 14.26 -6.13
CA HIS A 340 -7.99 14.68 -7.17
C HIS A 340 -8.08 16.21 -7.29
N GLU A 341 -8.29 16.91 -6.17
CA GLU A 341 -8.43 18.36 -6.16
C GLU A 341 -7.14 19.07 -6.57
N LEU A 342 -5.97 18.52 -6.20
CA LEU A 342 -4.67 18.97 -6.70
C LEU A 342 -4.54 18.83 -8.21
N ALA A 343 -5.03 17.72 -8.76
CA ALA A 343 -4.91 17.44 -10.19
C ALA A 343 -5.91 18.23 -11.04
N PHE A 344 -7.16 18.41 -10.58
CA PHE A 344 -8.27 18.86 -11.43
C PHE A 344 -9.18 19.92 -10.81
N GLY A 345 -9.04 20.18 -9.52
CA GLY A 345 -10.02 20.94 -8.74
C GLY A 345 -9.46 22.21 -8.13
N ASP A 346 -9.90 22.49 -6.90
CA ASP A 346 -9.57 23.71 -6.16
C ASP A 346 -8.37 23.46 -5.23
N PRO A 347 -7.23 24.16 -5.42
CA PRO A 347 -6.08 24.09 -4.54
C PRO A 347 -6.41 24.31 -3.06
N ALA A 348 -7.32 25.23 -2.72
CA ALA A 348 -7.68 25.53 -1.34
C ALA A 348 -8.41 24.35 -0.68
N LYS A 349 -9.31 23.71 -1.43
CA LYS A 349 -9.98 22.48 -1.01
C LYS A 349 -9.01 21.32 -0.87
N ALA A 350 -8.06 21.18 -1.81
CA ALA A 350 -7.01 20.17 -1.72
C ALA A 350 -6.17 20.33 -0.46
N LEU A 351 -5.83 21.57 -0.08
CA LEU A 351 -5.11 21.87 1.16
C LEU A 351 -5.90 21.50 2.42
N ALA A 352 -7.21 21.80 2.45
CA ALA A 352 -8.07 21.41 3.57
C ALA A 352 -8.12 19.88 3.73
N LEU A 353 -8.29 19.14 2.63
CA LEU A 353 -8.33 17.68 2.61
C LEU A 353 -6.98 17.06 3.01
N ALA A 354 -5.87 17.57 2.46
CA ALA A 354 -4.53 17.07 2.78
C ALA A 354 -4.17 17.31 4.25
N ARG A 355 -4.61 18.43 4.85
CA ARG A 355 -4.46 18.67 6.30
C ARG A 355 -5.26 17.68 7.13
N ALA A 356 -6.50 17.38 6.73
CA ALA A 356 -7.34 16.40 7.41
C ALA A 356 -6.71 15.00 7.36
N ASP A 357 -6.19 14.59 6.20
CA ASP A 357 -5.49 13.30 6.07
C ASP A 357 -4.20 13.24 6.89
N MET A 358 -3.38 14.30 6.85
CA MET A 358 -2.14 14.39 7.64
C MET A 358 -2.41 14.33 9.16
N ALA A 359 -3.55 14.84 9.62
CA ALA A 359 -3.92 14.77 11.03
C ALA A 359 -4.20 13.33 11.50
N VAL A 360 -4.68 12.46 10.60
CA VAL A 360 -4.97 11.05 10.90
C VAL A 360 -3.74 10.17 10.66
N ARG A 361 -3.06 10.37 9.53
CA ARG A 361 -1.98 9.50 9.06
C ARG A 361 -0.70 10.30 8.74
N PRO A 362 -0.01 10.84 9.75
CA PRO A 362 1.21 11.61 9.53
C PRO A 362 2.39 10.67 9.21
N TYR A 363 2.38 9.97 8.07
CA TYR A 363 3.51 9.25 7.49
C TYR A 363 3.97 9.92 6.18
N GLY A 364 4.88 9.30 5.42
CA GLY A 364 5.54 9.94 4.28
C GLY A 364 4.59 10.45 3.18
N GLN A 365 3.59 9.65 2.80
CA GLN A 365 2.70 10.00 1.69
C GLN A 365 1.76 11.17 2.01
N PRO A 366 0.98 11.19 3.11
CA PRO A 366 0.12 12.34 3.42
C PRO A 366 0.89 13.65 3.61
N ARG A 367 2.13 13.58 4.10
CA ARG A 367 3.03 14.76 4.13
C ARG A 367 3.44 15.22 2.74
N THR A 368 3.64 14.30 1.80
CA THR A 368 3.97 14.64 0.41
C THR A 368 2.78 15.31 -0.27
N THR A 369 1.58 14.74 -0.14
CA THR A 369 0.34 15.34 -0.64
C THR A 369 0.10 16.73 -0.03
N LEU A 370 0.30 16.88 1.28
CA LEU A 370 0.21 18.19 1.94
C LEU A 370 1.25 19.19 1.43
N ALA A 371 2.49 18.77 1.18
CA ALA A 371 3.51 19.63 0.61
C ALA A 371 3.13 20.15 -0.78
N TRP A 372 2.58 19.28 -1.64
CA TRP A 372 2.03 19.70 -2.93
C TRP A 372 0.86 20.66 -2.79
N ALA A 373 -0.06 20.41 -1.85
CA ALA A 373 -1.16 21.32 -1.57
C ALA A 373 -0.69 22.69 -1.08
N LEU A 374 0.34 22.74 -0.22
CA LEU A 374 0.95 23.99 0.23
C LEU A 374 1.63 24.75 -0.93
N ILE A 375 2.32 24.05 -1.82
CA ILE A 375 2.89 24.63 -3.05
C ILE A 375 1.78 25.22 -3.93
N ALA A 376 0.70 24.48 -4.15
CA ALA A 376 -0.44 24.93 -4.96
C ALA A 376 -1.16 26.15 -4.36
N ASN A 377 -1.01 26.39 -3.06
CA ASN A 377 -1.53 27.55 -2.33
C ASN A 377 -0.47 28.62 -2.05
N ASN A 378 0.64 28.62 -2.80
CA ASN A 378 1.71 29.60 -2.72
C ASN A 378 2.38 29.71 -1.32
N ASP A 379 2.47 28.60 -0.58
CA ASP A 379 3.23 28.48 0.68
C ASP A 379 4.38 27.45 0.56
N PRO A 380 5.41 27.75 -0.26
CA PRO A 380 6.54 26.85 -0.44
C PRO A 380 7.40 26.72 0.83
N ARG A 381 7.34 27.67 1.77
CA ARG A 381 8.08 27.57 3.04
C ARG A 381 7.49 26.49 3.94
N ALA A 382 6.16 26.50 4.12
CA ALA A 382 5.49 25.46 4.86
C ALA A 382 5.67 24.08 4.18
N ALA A 383 5.63 24.03 2.84
CA ALA A 383 5.88 22.78 2.12
C ALA A 383 7.23 22.13 2.48
N LEU A 384 8.31 22.91 2.52
CA LEU A 384 9.63 22.41 2.96
C LEU A 384 9.64 21.97 4.42
N ALA A 385 8.97 22.70 5.30
CA ALA A 385 8.84 22.30 6.71
C ALA A 385 8.08 20.97 6.87
N THR A 386 7.04 20.74 6.06
CA THR A 386 6.28 19.49 6.01
C THR A 386 7.12 18.33 5.47
N LEU A 387 8.01 18.55 4.51
CA LEU A 387 8.86 17.50 3.91
C LEU A 387 10.05 17.09 4.80
N GLY A 388 10.53 17.97 5.68
CA GLY A 388 11.65 17.66 6.59
C GLY A 388 11.48 16.32 7.35
N PRO A 389 10.35 16.10 8.05
CA PRO A 389 10.06 14.83 8.71
C PRO A 389 9.98 13.62 7.77
N VAL A 390 9.59 13.80 6.50
CA VAL A 390 9.57 12.71 5.51
C VAL A 390 10.99 12.17 5.33
N PHE A 391 11.95 13.04 5.03
CA PHE A 391 13.35 12.63 4.84
C PHE A 391 14.01 12.14 6.13
N ALA A 392 13.71 12.77 7.28
CA ALA A 392 14.24 12.35 8.57
C ALA A 392 13.77 10.93 8.99
N SER A 393 12.58 10.52 8.55
CA SER A 393 12.05 9.17 8.79
C SER A 393 12.74 8.07 7.95
N GLY A 394 13.57 8.47 6.98
CA GLY A 394 14.16 7.56 5.99
C GLY A 394 13.22 7.19 4.85
N TRP A 395 12.06 7.85 4.73
CA TRP A 395 11.13 7.66 3.62
C TRP A 395 11.77 8.13 2.30
N ILE A 396 11.74 7.27 1.28
CA ILE A 396 12.29 7.55 -0.04
C ILE A 396 11.15 7.61 -1.05
N SER A 397 11.02 8.76 -1.72
CA SER A 397 10.04 8.99 -2.78
C SER A 397 10.56 10.05 -3.75
N ALA A 398 10.51 9.74 -5.04
CA ALA A 398 10.80 10.71 -6.10
C ALA A 398 9.82 11.89 -6.04
N GLU A 399 8.55 11.63 -5.73
CA GLU A 399 7.50 12.64 -5.61
C GLU A 399 7.80 13.64 -4.49
N SER A 400 8.22 13.17 -3.31
CA SER A 400 8.60 14.07 -2.20
C SER A 400 9.80 14.95 -2.56
N ARG A 401 10.74 14.41 -3.35
CA ARG A 401 11.91 15.16 -3.85
C ARG A 401 11.54 16.17 -4.95
N LEU A 402 10.55 15.86 -5.78
CA LEU A 402 10.00 16.81 -6.74
C LEU A 402 9.24 17.96 -6.05
N ALA A 403 8.47 17.66 -5.01
CA ALA A 403 7.81 18.68 -4.20
C ALA A 403 8.86 19.60 -3.53
N GLU A 404 9.94 19.03 -2.97
CA GLU A 404 11.08 19.78 -2.43
C GLU A 404 11.72 20.68 -3.49
N SER A 405 12.00 20.14 -4.68
CA SER A 405 12.56 20.90 -5.80
C SER A 405 11.67 22.08 -6.20
N GLN A 406 10.37 21.85 -6.37
CA GLN A 406 9.40 22.87 -6.75
C GLN A 406 9.30 23.98 -5.68
N ALA A 407 9.24 23.61 -4.40
CA ALA A 407 9.20 24.59 -3.32
C ALA A 407 10.49 25.43 -3.25
N LEU A 408 11.66 24.83 -3.48
CA LEU A 408 12.94 25.55 -3.53
C LEU A 408 13.02 26.51 -4.72
N LEU A 409 12.50 26.12 -5.90
CA LEU A 409 12.41 27.02 -7.06
C LEU A 409 11.57 28.26 -6.76
N LEU A 410 10.39 28.07 -6.16
CA LEU A 410 9.48 29.17 -5.79
C LEU A 410 10.10 30.12 -4.75
N LEU A 411 11.10 29.65 -4.00
CA LEU A 411 11.87 30.46 -3.03
C LEU A 411 13.14 31.08 -3.61
N GLY A 412 13.39 30.95 -4.93
CA GLY A 412 14.59 31.47 -5.59
C GLY A 412 15.87 30.68 -5.26
N ARG A 413 15.75 29.44 -4.77
CA ARG A 413 16.89 28.60 -4.36
C ARG A 413 17.26 27.59 -5.44
N GLY A 414 17.61 28.09 -6.63
CA GLY A 414 17.82 27.30 -7.85
C GLY A 414 18.76 26.10 -7.69
N GLU A 415 19.98 26.30 -7.20
CA GLU A 415 20.94 25.19 -7.03
C GLU A 415 20.44 24.10 -6.07
N ALA A 416 19.72 24.47 -5.01
CA ALA A 416 19.14 23.52 -4.08
C ALA A 416 17.99 22.75 -4.74
N ALA A 417 17.19 23.42 -5.56
CA ALA A 417 16.13 22.79 -6.33
C ALA A 417 16.67 21.78 -7.34
N ASP A 418 17.77 22.10 -8.02
CA ASP A 418 18.41 21.20 -8.98
C ASP A 418 18.95 19.94 -8.28
N ARG A 419 19.53 20.08 -7.08
CA ARG A 419 19.95 18.95 -6.26
C ARG A 419 18.76 18.08 -5.85
N ALA A 420 17.65 18.68 -5.42
CA ALA A 420 16.44 17.93 -5.07
C ALA A 420 15.84 17.20 -6.29
N ARG A 421 15.83 17.85 -7.47
CA ARG A 421 15.41 17.22 -8.72
C ARG A 421 16.31 16.06 -9.11
N ALA A 422 17.63 16.23 -9.03
CA ALA A 422 18.59 15.16 -9.29
C ALA A 422 18.38 13.97 -8.34
N ALA A 423 18.09 14.23 -7.06
CA ALA A 423 17.74 13.19 -6.09
C ALA A 423 16.44 12.45 -6.45
N ALA A 424 15.44 13.15 -6.99
CA ALA A 424 14.23 12.51 -7.51
C ALA A 424 14.53 11.58 -8.70
N LEU A 425 15.33 12.06 -9.66
CA LEU A 425 15.70 11.31 -10.87
C LEU A 425 16.62 10.12 -10.57
N ALA A 426 17.38 10.16 -9.47
CA ALA A 426 18.14 9.02 -8.99
C ALA A 426 17.26 7.90 -8.42
N ILE A 427 16.03 8.22 -7.99
CA ILE A 427 15.04 7.25 -7.50
C ILE A 427 14.22 6.70 -8.67
N ASP A 428 13.69 7.58 -9.52
CA ASP A 428 12.99 7.23 -10.75
C ASP A 428 13.43 8.20 -11.87
N PRO A 429 14.21 7.73 -12.86
CA PRO A 429 14.69 8.56 -13.97
C PRO A 429 13.56 9.20 -14.79
N GLY A 430 12.35 8.64 -14.75
CA GLY A 430 11.18 9.16 -15.43
C GLY A 430 10.29 10.06 -14.58
N ALA A 431 10.66 10.34 -13.33
CA ALA A 431 9.79 11.05 -12.36
C ALA A 431 9.46 12.49 -12.79
N ALA A 432 10.33 13.15 -13.56
CA ALA A 432 10.12 14.52 -14.04
C ALA A 432 9.56 14.58 -15.48
N GLY A 433 9.11 13.46 -16.04
CA GLY A 433 8.59 13.39 -17.41
C GLY A 433 7.13 13.87 -17.54
N PRO A 434 6.59 13.96 -18.77
CA PRO A 434 5.20 14.38 -19.02
C PRO A 434 4.15 13.48 -18.35
N GLY A 435 4.50 12.23 -18.06
CA GLY A 435 3.67 11.26 -17.34
C GLY A 435 3.69 11.40 -15.82
N ALA A 436 4.43 12.36 -15.24
CA ALA A 436 4.58 12.51 -13.79
C ALA A 436 3.24 12.70 -13.05
N ALA A 437 2.25 13.32 -13.69
CA ALA A 437 0.91 13.45 -13.15
C ALA A 437 0.19 12.10 -12.95
N LEU A 438 0.64 11.03 -13.62
CA LEU A 438 0.10 9.68 -13.48
C LEU A 438 0.74 8.89 -12.33
N LEU A 439 1.83 9.41 -11.74
CA LEU A 439 2.47 8.82 -10.55
C LEU A 439 1.55 8.88 -9.31
N TRP A 440 0.53 9.74 -9.36
CA TRP A 440 -0.46 9.99 -8.32
C TRP A 440 -1.52 8.88 -8.18
N PHE A 441 -1.63 7.98 -9.17
CA PHE A 441 -2.78 7.05 -9.25
C PHE A 441 -2.44 5.60 -8.88
N GLY A 442 -1.39 5.36 -8.09
CA GLY A 442 -0.92 3.99 -7.79
C GLY A 442 -0.17 3.84 -6.46
N HIS A 443 -0.75 4.35 -5.38
CA HIS A 443 -0.09 4.45 -4.06
C HIS A 443 -0.28 3.25 -3.13
#